data_AF-A0A398CL39-F1
#
_entry.id   AF-A0A398CL39-F1
#
_cell.length_a   1.000
_cell.length_b   1.000
_cell.length_c   1.000
_cell.angle_alpha   90.00
_cell.angle_beta   90.00
_cell.angle_gamma   90.00
#
_symmetry.space_group_name_H-M   'P 1'
#
loop_
_entity.id
_entity.type
_entity.pdbx_description
1 polymer ?
#
loop_
_entity_poly.entity_id
_entity_poly.type
_entity_poly.pdbx_seq_one_letter_code
_entity_poly.pdbx_strand_id
1 'polypeptide(L)'
;MRIEEITGCVWATGLSNMRMKEIAGCGRATRLANMRLDEITTCGRATGLADVRMDEITGWSCATGLSNMRMDEITSCGRTTGLADVRMEEIAGCGWATRLANMRMDEITSCGRTTGLADVRMDEITGWSWATGLSNMRMKEITTCGRATGLADVRMDEITGWSWATGLSNMRMKEIAGCGRATRLAGVRMDEVTSWSWATGLADVRMEEIAGCGWATRLANMRMDEITVWSWATRLADVRMDEITVCGRATDLANMRLDAITSCGRATRLASMRMDEITVWSWATGLSNMRLDEITVWSWATRLASMRIGAFRLPSIIILLSKGTEQVRALLANGVSNPPQE
;
A
#
# COMPACT_ATOMS: atom_id res chain seq x y z
N MET A 1 7.92 -17.31 -46.04
CA MET A 1 8.61 -18.62 -46.18
C MET A 1 8.20 -19.51 -45.01
N ARG A 2 7.98 -20.82 -45.22
CA ARG A 2 7.67 -21.77 -44.14
C ARG A 2 8.88 -22.65 -43.90
N ILE A 3 9.38 -22.67 -42.68
CA ILE A 3 10.48 -23.54 -42.24
C ILE A 3 9.91 -24.43 -41.13
N GLU A 4 10.22 -25.72 -41.14
CA GLU A 4 9.75 -26.62 -40.08
C GLU A 4 10.57 -26.36 -38.80
N GLU A 5 11.90 -26.46 -38.89
CA GLU A 5 12.77 -26.48 -37.71
C GLU A 5 14.14 -25.86 -38.03
N ILE A 6 14.73 -25.15 -37.07
CA ILE A 6 16.13 -24.71 -37.08
C ILE A 6 16.79 -25.08 -35.75
N THR A 7 17.85 -25.90 -35.79
CA THR A 7 18.59 -26.30 -34.59
C THR A 7 20.05 -25.85 -34.63
N GLY A 8 20.58 -25.45 -33.47
CA GLY A 8 22.02 -25.18 -33.27
C GLY A 8 22.56 -23.93 -33.99
N CYS A 9 21.71 -22.96 -34.33
CA CYS A 9 22.16 -21.75 -35.01
C CYS A 9 22.95 -20.81 -34.08
N VAL A 10 24.20 -20.52 -34.44
CA VAL A 10 24.97 -19.50 -33.71
C VAL A 10 24.39 -18.10 -33.92
N TRP A 11 23.89 -17.78 -35.13
CA TRP A 11 23.29 -16.49 -35.49
C TRP A 11 22.08 -16.66 -36.41
N ALA A 12 20.97 -15.99 -36.09
CA ALA A 12 19.83 -15.77 -36.96
C ALA A 12 19.63 -14.26 -37.12
N THR A 13 19.84 -13.71 -38.31
CA THR A 13 19.84 -12.24 -38.52
C THR A 13 19.02 -11.85 -39.74
N GLY A 14 18.20 -10.80 -39.60
CA GLY A 14 17.51 -10.15 -40.73
C GLY A 14 16.38 -10.96 -41.35
N LEU A 15 15.81 -11.92 -40.62
CA LEU A 15 14.70 -12.72 -41.12
C LEU A 15 13.42 -11.90 -41.08
N SER A 16 12.63 -11.98 -42.15
CA SER A 16 11.34 -11.31 -42.20
C SER A 16 10.28 -12.16 -42.89
N ASN A 17 9.02 -11.99 -42.49
CA ASN A 17 7.85 -12.64 -43.09
C ASN A 17 7.98 -14.17 -43.14
N MET A 18 8.38 -14.77 -42.03
CA MET A 18 8.53 -16.22 -41.92
C MET A 18 7.54 -16.84 -40.94
N ARG A 19 7.12 -18.06 -41.25
CA ARG A 19 6.46 -18.96 -40.31
C ARG A 19 7.41 -20.11 -40.03
N MET A 20 7.67 -20.37 -38.77
CA MET A 20 8.49 -21.51 -38.32
C MET A 20 7.74 -22.24 -37.23
N LYS A 21 7.91 -23.58 -37.13
CA LYS A 21 7.42 -24.26 -35.94
C LYS A 21 8.43 -24.06 -34.81
N GLU A 22 9.70 -24.39 -35.03
CA GLU A 22 10.65 -24.51 -33.92
C GLU A 22 12.02 -23.87 -34.20
N ILE A 23 12.58 -23.19 -33.18
CA ILE A 23 14.00 -22.80 -33.11
C ILE A 23 14.61 -23.37 -31.82
N ALA A 24 15.48 -24.35 -31.94
CA ALA A 24 16.23 -24.90 -30.79
C ALA A 24 17.69 -24.43 -30.80
N GLY A 25 18.17 -23.87 -29.69
CA GLY A 25 19.58 -23.57 -29.50
C GLY A 25 20.10 -22.43 -30.37
N CYS A 26 19.41 -21.28 -30.37
CA CYS A 26 19.89 -20.09 -31.07
C CYS A 26 20.80 -19.23 -30.17
N GLY A 27 22.08 -19.08 -30.54
CA GLY A 27 23.02 -18.23 -29.82
C GLY A 27 22.60 -16.76 -29.83
N ARG A 28 22.29 -16.21 -31.02
CA ARG A 28 21.85 -14.83 -31.22
C ARG A 28 20.79 -14.69 -32.31
N ALA A 29 19.64 -14.11 -31.97
CA ALA A 29 18.61 -13.70 -32.89
C ALA A 29 18.56 -12.17 -32.98
N THR A 30 18.77 -11.60 -34.17
CA THR A 30 18.77 -10.13 -34.34
C THR A 30 17.96 -9.66 -35.55
N ARG A 31 17.24 -8.54 -35.39
CA ARG A 31 16.48 -7.89 -36.47
C ARG A 31 15.50 -8.83 -37.16
N LEU A 32 14.66 -9.51 -36.38
CA LEU A 32 13.59 -10.34 -36.93
C LEU A 32 12.28 -9.54 -36.97
N ALA A 33 11.54 -9.63 -38.07
CA ALA A 33 10.29 -8.89 -38.25
C ALA A 33 9.18 -9.77 -38.84
N ASN A 34 7.93 -9.58 -38.42
CA ASN A 34 6.77 -10.31 -38.96
C ASN A 34 6.98 -11.84 -38.90
N MET A 35 7.32 -12.32 -37.70
CA MET A 35 7.60 -13.73 -37.46
C MET A 35 6.39 -14.39 -36.78
N ARG A 36 6.09 -15.62 -37.20
CA ARG A 36 5.24 -16.53 -36.43
C ARG A 36 6.05 -17.77 -36.10
N LEU A 37 6.23 -18.04 -34.82
CA LEU A 37 6.98 -19.16 -34.26
C LEU A 37 6.03 -19.94 -33.35
N ASP A 38 6.09 -21.26 -33.33
CA ASP A 38 5.32 -22.03 -32.35
C ASP A 38 6.18 -22.17 -31.07
N GLU A 39 7.46 -22.55 -31.18
CA GLU A 39 8.34 -22.77 -30.03
C GLU A 39 9.78 -22.24 -30.24
N ILE A 40 10.38 -21.69 -29.17
CA ILE A 40 11.84 -21.50 -29.05
C ILE A 40 12.37 -22.24 -27.82
N THR A 41 13.17 -23.30 -28.04
CA THR A 41 13.68 -24.17 -26.98
C THR A 41 14.83 -23.54 -26.18
N THR A 42 15.57 -22.59 -26.76
CA THR A 42 16.55 -21.74 -26.07
C THR A 42 17.04 -20.63 -26.99
N CYS A 43 17.07 -19.38 -26.49
CA CYS A 43 17.82 -18.31 -27.14
C CYS A 43 18.74 -17.57 -26.17
N GLY A 44 20.03 -17.50 -26.50
CA GLY A 44 21.01 -16.78 -25.72
C GLY A 44 20.75 -15.27 -25.72
N ARG A 45 20.58 -14.66 -26.91
CA ARG A 45 20.30 -13.23 -27.03
C ARG A 45 19.36 -12.90 -28.18
N ALA A 46 18.23 -12.26 -27.86
CA ALA A 46 17.31 -11.66 -28.82
C ALA A 46 17.47 -10.14 -28.85
N THR A 47 17.62 -9.52 -30.01
CA THR A 47 17.70 -8.05 -30.13
C THR A 47 16.99 -7.51 -31.35
N GLY A 48 16.12 -6.52 -31.17
CA GLY A 48 15.41 -5.86 -32.27
C GLY A 48 14.39 -6.78 -32.94
N LEU A 49 13.51 -7.40 -32.16
CA LEU A 49 12.39 -8.18 -32.70
C LEU A 49 11.16 -7.28 -32.81
N ALA A 50 10.47 -7.33 -33.94
CA ALA A 50 9.25 -6.56 -34.17
C ALA A 50 8.16 -7.45 -34.77
N ASP A 51 6.92 -7.24 -34.34
CA ASP A 51 5.73 -7.92 -34.88
C ASP A 51 5.90 -9.45 -34.87
N VAL A 52 6.25 -9.98 -33.70
CA VAL A 52 6.47 -11.41 -33.53
C VAL A 52 5.37 -12.02 -32.68
N ARG A 53 4.78 -13.09 -33.22
CA ARG A 53 3.89 -13.98 -32.48
C ARG A 53 4.61 -15.27 -32.18
N MET A 54 4.67 -15.64 -30.91
CA MET A 54 5.18 -16.93 -30.45
C MET A 54 4.15 -17.61 -29.57
N ASP A 55 4.06 -18.93 -29.58
CA ASP A 55 3.18 -19.62 -28.64
C ASP A 55 3.99 -19.89 -27.34
N GLU A 56 5.17 -20.52 -27.42
CA GLU A 56 6.00 -20.85 -26.25
C GLU A 56 7.49 -20.46 -26.38
N ILE A 57 8.09 -19.99 -25.28
CA ILE A 57 9.54 -19.80 -25.15
C ILE A 57 10.05 -20.44 -23.86
N THR A 58 10.93 -21.43 -24.02
CA THR A 58 11.70 -22.00 -22.92
C THR A 58 13.10 -21.40 -22.89
N GLY A 59 13.24 -20.31 -22.13
CA GLY A 59 14.55 -19.76 -21.77
C GLY A 59 15.11 -18.70 -22.73
N TRP A 60 15.07 -17.46 -22.26
CA TRP A 60 15.85 -16.36 -22.80
C TRP A 60 16.89 -15.86 -21.81
N SER A 61 18.17 -15.84 -22.18
CA SER A 61 19.16 -15.22 -21.31
C SER A 61 19.07 -13.68 -21.37
N CYS A 62 18.94 -13.10 -22.56
CA CYS A 62 18.85 -11.65 -22.77
C CYS A 62 17.93 -11.27 -23.94
N ALA A 63 16.93 -10.42 -23.70
CA ALA A 63 16.08 -9.81 -24.72
C ALA A 63 16.18 -8.29 -24.68
N THR A 64 16.35 -7.64 -25.84
CA THR A 64 16.49 -6.18 -25.91
C THR A 64 15.78 -5.59 -27.12
N GLY A 65 14.98 -4.53 -26.90
CA GLY A 65 14.33 -3.80 -27.98
C GLY A 65 13.32 -4.67 -28.73
N LEU A 66 12.33 -5.20 -28.02
CA LEU A 66 11.24 -5.95 -28.65
C LEU A 66 9.99 -5.08 -28.69
N SER A 67 9.27 -5.12 -29.81
CA SER A 67 8.05 -4.34 -30.00
C SER A 67 6.95 -5.17 -30.66
N ASN A 68 5.69 -4.93 -30.29
CA ASN A 68 4.52 -5.63 -30.85
C ASN A 68 4.65 -7.15 -30.72
N MET A 69 4.95 -7.60 -29.52
CA MET A 69 5.11 -9.02 -29.24
C MET A 69 3.78 -9.59 -28.73
N ARG A 70 3.39 -10.75 -29.26
CA ARG A 70 2.35 -11.57 -28.65
C ARG A 70 2.93 -12.93 -28.33
N MET A 71 2.94 -13.30 -27.06
CA MET A 71 3.46 -14.59 -26.60
C MET A 71 2.43 -15.23 -25.68
N ASP A 72 2.26 -16.54 -25.72
CA ASP A 72 1.33 -17.20 -24.81
C ASP A 72 2.10 -17.53 -23.50
N GLU A 73 3.25 -18.22 -23.57
CA GLU A 73 4.04 -18.60 -22.38
C GLU A 73 5.55 -18.27 -22.46
N ILE A 74 6.14 -17.83 -21.33
CA ILE A 74 7.60 -17.79 -21.11
C ILE A 74 7.99 -18.50 -19.81
N THR A 75 8.73 -19.60 -19.91
CA THR A 75 9.13 -20.41 -18.74
C THR A 75 10.43 -19.93 -18.06
N SER A 76 11.14 -18.97 -18.66
CA SER A 76 12.17 -18.17 -17.96
C SER A 76 12.76 -17.07 -18.84
N CYS A 77 12.98 -15.90 -18.25
CA CYS A 77 13.80 -14.85 -18.87
C CYS A 77 14.80 -14.25 -17.88
N GLY A 78 16.07 -14.20 -18.26
CA GLY A 78 17.15 -13.64 -17.45
C GLY A 78 17.08 -12.12 -17.38
N ARG A 79 17.26 -11.44 -18.51
CA ARG A 79 17.22 -9.97 -18.60
C ARG A 79 16.43 -9.48 -19.81
N THR A 80 15.44 -8.64 -19.56
CA THR A 80 14.62 -7.96 -20.58
C THR A 80 14.82 -6.44 -20.49
N THR A 81 15.02 -5.79 -21.63
CA THR A 81 15.21 -4.33 -21.69
C THR A 81 14.52 -3.73 -22.91
N GLY A 82 13.69 -2.71 -22.71
CA GLY A 82 13.05 -1.98 -23.83
C GLY A 82 12.02 -2.86 -24.54
N LEU A 83 11.01 -3.31 -23.80
CA LEU A 83 9.83 -3.95 -24.40
C LEU A 83 8.73 -2.91 -24.56
N ALA A 84 8.07 -2.89 -25.71
CA ALA A 84 6.93 -2.03 -25.96
C ALA A 84 5.80 -2.84 -26.62
N ASP A 85 4.56 -2.55 -26.23
CA ASP A 85 3.36 -3.13 -26.83
C ASP A 85 3.40 -4.66 -26.83
N VAL A 86 3.62 -5.22 -25.63
CA VAL A 86 3.72 -6.67 -25.45
C VAL A 86 2.47 -7.19 -24.75
N ARG A 87 1.90 -8.24 -25.34
CA ARG A 87 0.86 -9.06 -24.73
C ARG A 87 1.43 -10.43 -24.42
N MET A 88 1.36 -10.83 -23.15
CA MET A 88 1.70 -12.18 -22.70
C MET A 88 0.55 -12.78 -21.91
N GLU A 89 0.36 -14.09 -21.95
CA GLU A 89 -0.58 -14.76 -21.05
C GLU A 89 0.17 -15.09 -19.75
N GLU A 90 1.30 -15.80 -19.82
CA GLU A 90 2.02 -16.26 -18.62
C GLU A 90 3.55 -16.04 -18.68
N ILE A 91 4.14 -15.66 -17.53
CA ILE A 91 5.59 -15.70 -17.30
C ILE A 91 5.92 -16.45 -16.01
N ALA A 92 6.49 -17.64 -16.16
CA ALA A 92 7.14 -18.36 -15.07
C ALA A 92 8.60 -17.88 -14.93
N GLY A 93 8.79 -16.77 -14.23
CA GLY A 93 10.12 -16.30 -13.85
C GLY A 93 10.76 -15.27 -14.78
N CYS A 94 10.86 -14.05 -14.28
CA CYS A 94 11.66 -12.99 -14.87
C CYS A 94 12.72 -12.52 -13.89
N GLY A 95 14.00 -12.65 -14.26
CA GLY A 95 15.09 -12.15 -13.44
C GLY A 95 15.05 -10.62 -13.34
N TRP A 96 15.26 -9.95 -14.47
CA TRP A 96 15.45 -8.49 -14.54
C TRP A 96 14.66 -7.88 -15.71
N ALA A 97 13.71 -7.00 -15.42
CA ALA A 97 12.91 -6.27 -16.40
C ALA A 97 13.16 -4.76 -16.31
N THR A 98 13.47 -4.12 -17.44
CA THR A 98 13.75 -2.68 -17.48
C THR A 98 13.14 -1.98 -18.67
N ARG A 99 12.55 -0.80 -18.45
CA ARG A 99 11.94 0.04 -19.50
C ARG A 99 10.90 -0.73 -20.31
N LEU A 100 9.83 -1.17 -19.66
CA LEU A 100 8.71 -1.79 -20.36
C LEU A 100 7.53 -0.81 -20.43
N ALA A 101 6.87 -0.76 -21.57
CA ALA A 101 5.73 0.12 -21.80
C ALA A 101 4.58 -0.64 -22.47
N ASN A 102 3.34 -0.27 -22.17
CA ASN A 102 2.13 -0.83 -22.78
C ASN A 102 2.07 -2.36 -22.67
N MET A 103 2.31 -2.87 -21.46
CA MET A 103 2.29 -4.30 -21.21
C MET A 103 0.88 -4.76 -20.84
N ARG A 104 0.44 -5.88 -21.40
CA ARG A 104 -0.70 -6.65 -20.89
C ARG A 104 -0.25 -8.06 -20.58
N MET A 105 -0.42 -8.47 -19.33
CA MET A 105 -0.07 -9.81 -18.86
C MET A 105 -1.21 -10.39 -18.06
N ASP A 106 -1.47 -11.68 -18.16
CA ASP A 106 -2.49 -12.31 -17.32
C ASP A 106 -1.82 -12.75 -16.00
N GLU A 107 -0.70 -13.48 -16.05
CA GLU A 107 -0.02 -13.99 -14.85
C GLU A 107 1.51 -13.84 -14.85
N ILE A 108 2.07 -13.51 -13.67
CA ILE A 108 3.51 -13.63 -13.38
C ILE A 108 3.73 -14.36 -12.05
N THR A 109 4.30 -15.56 -12.10
CA THR A 109 4.58 -16.32 -10.88
C THR A 109 5.74 -15.72 -10.09
N SER A 110 6.79 -15.24 -10.76
CA SER A 110 7.92 -14.61 -10.06
C SER A 110 8.66 -13.56 -10.90
N CYS A 111 8.95 -12.43 -10.27
CA CYS A 111 9.80 -11.39 -10.82
C CYS A 111 10.84 -10.91 -9.81
N GLY A 112 12.11 -11.00 -10.19
CA GLY A 112 13.24 -10.57 -9.35
C GLY A 112 13.31 -9.06 -9.22
N ARG A 113 13.67 -8.36 -10.31
CA ARG A 113 13.85 -6.91 -10.30
C ARG A 113 13.23 -6.24 -11.50
N THR A 114 12.42 -5.23 -11.23
CA THR A 114 11.72 -4.46 -12.26
C THR A 114 11.96 -2.98 -12.08
N THR A 115 12.29 -2.29 -13.17
CA THR A 115 12.53 -0.84 -13.14
C THR A 115 11.99 -0.12 -14.37
N GLY A 116 11.20 0.93 -14.16
CA GLY A 116 10.66 1.75 -15.25
C GLY A 116 9.58 1.01 -16.03
N LEU A 117 8.47 0.68 -15.39
CA LEU A 117 7.26 0.22 -16.08
C LEU A 117 6.29 1.38 -16.26
N ALA A 118 5.70 1.47 -17.44
CA ALA A 118 4.62 2.41 -17.71
C ALA A 118 3.46 1.70 -18.40
N ASP A 119 2.24 2.10 -18.06
CA ASP A 119 1.00 1.67 -18.73
C ASP A 119 0.85 0.15 -18.78
N VAL A 120 0.91 -0.47 -17.60
CA VAL A 120 0.86 -1.93 -17.48
C VAL A 120 -0.47 -2.37 -16.89
N ARG A 121 -1.05 -3.39 -17.50
CA ARG A 121 -2.18 -4.14 -16.97
C ARG A 121 -1.73 -5.56 -16.68
N MET A 122 -1.90 -5.99 -15.44
CA MET A 122 -1.71 -7.38 -15.06
C MET A 122 -2.94 -7.89 -14.33
N ASP A 123 -3.28 -9.17 -14.47
CA ASP A 123 -4.31 -9.76 -13.62
C ASP A 123 -3.67 -10.22 -12.30
N GLU A 124 -2.65 -11.08 -12.33
CA GLU A 124 -2.06 -11.66 -11.12
C GLU A 124 -0.52 -11.61 -11.08
N ILE A 125 0.04 -11.36 -9.89
CA ILE A 125 1.46 -11.53 -9.59
C ILE A 125 1.65 -12.25 -8.24
N THR A 126 2.21 -13.47 -8.27
CA THR A 126 2.44 -14.23 -7.03
C THR A 126 3.66 -13.73 -6.26
N GLY A 127 4.71 -13.28 -6.95
CA GLY A 127 5.97 -12.91 -6.31
C GLY A 127 6.72 -11.78 -7.00
N TRP A 128 6.88 -10.65 -6.31
CA TRP A 128 7.69 -9.53 -6.78
C TRP A 128 8.73 -9.11 -5.74
N SER A 129 10.01 -9.35 -6.02
CA SER A 129 11.05 -9.03 -5.04
C SER A 129 11.35 -7.51 -5.00
N TRP A 130 11.58 -6.87 -6.15
CA TRP A 130 11.91 -5.44 -6.23
C TRP A 130 11.24 -4.73 -7.40
N ALA A 131 10.45 -3.70 -7.11
CA ALA A 131 9.77 -2.83 -8.04
C ALA A 131 10.23 -1.37 -7.87
N THR A 132 10.63 -0.70 -8.95
CA THR A 132 11.03 0.72 -8.88
C THR A 132 10.55 1.53 -10.07
N GLY A 133 9.97 2.70 -9.81
CA GLY A 133 9.58 3.65 -10.86
C GLY A 133 8.50 3.07 -11.77
N LEU A 134 7.36 2.70 -11.20
CA LEU A 134 6.21 2.22 -11.98
C LEU A 134 5.14 3.30 -12.02
N SER A 135 4.51 3.46 -13.19
CA SER A 135 3.45 4.43 -13.39
C SER A 135 2.29 3.85 -14.20
N ASN A 136 1.06 4.30 -13.91
CA ASN A 136 -0.15 3.90 -14.62
C ASN A 136 -0.38 2.38 -14.60
N MET A 137 -0.28 1.79 -13.41
CA MET A 137 -0.46 0.36 -13.22
C MET A 137 -1.93 0.04 -12.95
N ARG A 138 -2.45 -1.02 -13.56
CA ARG A 138 -3.69 -1.68 -13.11
C ARG A 138 -3.39 -3.14 -12.86
N MET A 139 -3.65 -3.59 -11.63
CA MET A 139 -3.43 -4.97 -11.21
C MET A 139 -4.69 -5.47 -10.50
N LYS A 140 -5.07 -6.74 -10.65
CA LYS A 140 -6.13 -7.29 -9.80
C LYS A 140 -5.51 -7.73 -8.48
N GLU A 141 -4.51 -8.62 -8.54
CA GLU A 141 -3.96 -9.25 -7.35
C GLU A 141 -2.43 -9.23 -7.31
N ILE A 142 -1.88 -8.98 -6.12
CA ILE A 142 -0.48 -9.30 -5.79
C ILE A 142 -0.44 -10.13 -4.51
N THR A 143 0.07 -11.35 -4.59
CA THR A 143 0.24 -12.15 -3.38
C THR A 143 1.37 -11.57 -2.52
N THR A 144 2.59 -11.43 -3.08
CA THR A 144 3.72 -10.90 -2.30
C THR A 144 4.56 -9.86 -3.04
N CYS A 145 4.80 -8.73 -2.36
CA CYS A 145 5.74 -7.70 -2.79
C CYS A 145 6.81 -7.43 -1.71
N GLY A 146 8.07 -7.69 -2.04
CA GLY A 146 9.21 -7.41 -1.18
C GLY A 146 9.44 -5.91 -1.01
N ARG A 147 9.89 -5.23 -2.06
CA ARG A 147 10.20 -3.80 -2.03
C ARG A 147 9.62 -3.07 -3.22
N ALA A 148 8.85 -2.02 -2.95
CA ALA A 148 8.35 -1.10 -3.96
C ALA A 148 8.78 0.33 -3.68
N THR A 149 9.28 1.02 -4.70
CA THR A 149 9.73 2.42 -4.57
C THR A 149 9.30 3.25 -5.77
N GLY A 150 8.70 4.42 -5.52
CA GLY A 150 8.34 5.35 -6.59
C GLY A 150 7.23 4.79 -7.48
N LEU A 151 6.09 4.43 -6.89
CA LEU A 151 4.90 4.06 -7.66
C LEU A 151 3.97 5.27 -7.80
N ALA A 152 3.42 5.47 -8.99
CA ALA A 152 2.46 6.52 -9.27
C ALA A 152 1.25 5.97 -10.03
N ASP A 153 0.06 6.48 -9.71
CA ASP A 153 -1.18 6.18 -10.44
C ASP A 153 -1.46 4.67 -10.57
N VAL A 154 -1.39 3.98 -9.44
CA VAL A 154 -1.64 2.53 -9.37
C VAL A 154 -3.05 2.27 -8.90
N ARG A 155 -3.73 1.36 -9.60
CA ARG A 155 -4.98 0.74 -9.14
C ARG A 155 -4.77 -0.74 -8.92
N MET A 156 -5.15 -1.20 -7.74
CA MET A 156 -5.09 -2.60 -7.34
C MET A 156 -6.43 -3.01 -6.74
N ASP A 157 -6.85 -4.25 -6.92
CA ASP A 157 -7.97 -4.77 -6.13
C ASP A 157 -7.42 -5.33 -4.80
N GLU A 158 -6.48 -6.27 -4.82
CA GLU A 158 -6.00 -6.96 -3.63
C GLU A 158 -4.46 -7.06 -3.55
N ILE A 159 -3.92 -6.94 -2.33
CA ILE A 159 -2.54 -7.31 -2.02
C ILE A 159 -2.42 -8.05 -0.68
N THR A 160 -1.88 -9.27 -0.70
CA THR A 160 -1.81 -10.10 0.52
C THR A 160 -0.53 -9.92 1.34
N GLY A 161 0.45 -9.18 0.83
CA GLY A 161 1.68 -8.97 1.60
C GLY A 161 2.62 -7.96 0.97
N TRP A 162 2.85 -6.86 1.70
CA TRP A 162 3.83 -5.86 1.30
C TRP A 162 4.88 -5.67 2.39
N SER A 163 6.14 -6.03 2.12
CA SER A 163 7.18 -5.84 3.13
C SER A 163 7.56 -4.36 3.26
N TRP A 164 7.95 -3.69 2.17
CA TRP A 164 8.40 -2.30 2.17
C TRP A 164 7.85 -1.50 0.97
N ALA A 165 7.16 -0.40 1.27
CA ALA A 165 6.62 0.55 0.32
C ALA A 165 7.17 1.96 0.60
N THR A 166 7.77 2.62 -0.41
CA THR A 166 8.30 3.98 -0.25
C THR A 166 7.98 4.89 -1.44
N GLY A 167 7.48 6.09 -1.17
CA GLY A 167 7.26 7.10 -2.20
C GLY A 167 6.16 6.69 -3.18
N LEU A 168 4.99 6.34 -2.66
CA LEU A 168 3.83 6.02 -3.49
C LEU A 168 2.91 7.23 -3.59
N SER A 169 2.32 7.43 -4.76
CA SER A 169 1.40 8.53 -5.03
C SER A 169 0.20 8.07 -5.84
N ASN A 170 -0.98 8.65 -5.56
CA ASN A 170 -2.22 8.40 -6.31
C ASN A 170 -2.59 6.90 -6.37
N MET A 171 -2.53 6.23 -5.23
CA MET A 171 -2.85 4.81 -5.12
C MET A 171 -4.35 4.64 -4.86
N ARG A 172 -4.97 3.66 -5.53
CA ARG A 172 -6.28 3.13 -5.14
C ARG A 172 -6.16 1.63 -4.98
N MET A 173 -6.48 1.13 -3.80
CA MET A 173 -6.48 -0.30 -3.47
C MET A 173 -7.81 -0.63 -2.80
N LYS A 174 -8.39 -1.82 -3.02
CA LYS A 174 -9.54 -2.22 -2.22
C LYS A 174 -9.06 -2.85 -0.92
N GLU A 175 -8.22 -3.87 -1.01
CA GLU A 175 -7.86 -4.69 0.14
C GLU A 175 -6.34 -4.85 0.30
N ILE A 176 -5.86 -4.74 1.54
CA ILE A 176 -4.46 -4.98 1.93
C ILE A 176 -4.40 -5.91 3.14
N ALA A 177 -4.04 -7.17 2.91
CA ALA A 177 -3.80 -8.17 3.95
C ALA A 177 -2.36 -8.09 4.51
N GLY A 178 -1.91 -6.87 4.84
CA GLY A 178 -0.66 -6.66 5.58
C GLY A 178 0.37 -5.79 4.87
N CYS A 179 0.83 -4.73 5.56
CA CYS A 179 2.01 -3.96 5.17
C CYS A 179 3.01 -3.85 6.32
N GLY A 180 4.24 -4.29 6.08
CA GLY A 180 5.34 -4.17 7.05
C GLY A 180 5.75 -2.71 7.27
N ARG A 181 6.19 -2.02 6.21
CA ARG A 181 6.65 -0.63 6.29
C ARG A 181 6.16 0.20 5.12
N ALA A 182 5.41 1.26 5.42
CA ALA A 182 4.95 2.27 4.47
C ALA A 182 5.57 3.63 4.80
N THR A 183 6.28 4.24 3.84
CA THR A 183 6.93 5.54 4.03
C THR A 183 6.63 6.49 2.87
N ARG A 184 6.27 7.75 3.15
CA ARG A 184 6.03 8.80 2.14
C ARG A 184 4.95 8.38 1.14
N LEU A 185 3.73 8.17 1.61
CA LEU A 185 2.57 7.96 0.75
C LEU A 185 1.76 9.25 0.63
N ALA A 186 1.27 9.56 -0.57
CA ALA A 186 0.43 10.73 -0.82
C ALA A 186 -0.76 10.38 -1.73
N GLY A 187 -1.95 10.92 -1.43
CA GLY A 187 -3.12 10.73 -2.30
C GLY A 187 -3.52 9.25 -2.40
N VAL A 188 -3.59 8.58 -1.26
CA VAL A 188 -3.85 7.13 -1.21
C VAL A 188 -5.29 6.88 -0.78
N ARG A 189 -5.96 5.95 -1.45
CA ARG A 189 -7.28 5.47 -1.06
C ARG A 189 -7.25 3.95 -0.90
N MET A 190 -7.69 3.47 0.25
CA MET A 190 -7.86 2.05 0.54
C MET A 190 -9.27 1.85 1.09
N ASP A 191 -9.89 0.70 0.84
CA ASP A 191 -11.18 0.40 1.42
C ASP A 191 -10.92 -0.37 2.74
N GLU A 192 -10.19 -1.49 2.69
CA GLU A 192 -9.86 -2.31 3.86
C GLU A 192 -8.34 -2.55 4.02
N VAL A 193 -7.85 -2.42 5.25
CA VAL A 193 -6.47 -2.76 5.63
C VAL A 193 -6.45 -3.63 6.89
N THR A 194 -6.06 -4.89 6.75
CA THR A 194 -6.01 -5.80 7.91
C THR A 194 -4.93 -5.40 8.91
N SER A 195 -3.71 -5.10 8.45
CA SER A 195 -2.65 -4.73 9.38
C SER A 195 -1.53 -3.89 8.77
N TRP A 196 -1.06 -2.89 9.54
CA TRP A 196 0.15 -2.14 9.27
C TRP A 196 1.09 -2.18 10.46
N SER A 197 2.33 -2.62 10.23
CA SER A 197 3.33 -2.61 11.31
C SER A 197 3.91 -1.21 11.51
N TRP A 198 4.28 -0.50 10.43
CA TRP A 198 4.84 0.85 10.52
C TRP A 198 4.46 1.74 9.33
N ALA A 199 3.81 2.87 9.62
CA ALA A 199 3.48 3.94 8.67
C ALA A 199 4.18 5.26 9.06
N THR A 200 4.92 5.89 8.13
CA THR A 200 5.57 7.18 8.35
C THR A 200 5.39 8.15 7.19
N GLY A 201 4.96 9.38 7.48
CA GLY A 201 4.90 10.44 6.47
C GLY A 201 3.80 10.20 5.44
N LEU A 202 2.57 9.93 5.90
CA LEU A 202 1.42 9.79 5.01
C LEU A 202 0.69 11.14 4.91
N ALA A 203 0.23 11.48 3.72
CA ALA A 203 -0.57 12.67 3.47
C ALA A 203 -1.73 12.37 2.54
N ASP A 204 -2.87 13.02 2.75
CA ASP A 204 -4.05 12.92 1.89
C ASP A 204 -4.48 11.46 1.68
N VAL A 205 -4.65 10.73 2.79
CA VAL A 205 -5.02 9.32 2.74
C VAL A 205 -6.43 9.12 3.25
N ARG A 206 -7.21 8.36 2.49
CA ARG A 206 -8.54 7.92 2.87
C ARG A 206 -8.57 6.41 3.03
N MET A 207 -9.05 5.93 4.17
CA MET A 207 -9.30 4.51 4.42
C MET A 207 -10.73 4.35 4.93
N GLU A 208 -11.37 3.22 4.65
CA GLU A 208 -12.68 2.93 5.27
C GLU A 208 -12.43 2.16 6.57
N GLU A 209 -11.72 1.03 6.51
CA GLU A 209 -11.49 0.17 7.67
C GLU A 209 -10.02 -0.22 7.87
N ILE A 210 -9.56 -0.21 9.13
CA ILE A 210 -8.24 -0.72 9.53
C ILE A 210 -8.36 -1.60 10.78
N ALA A 211 -8.08 -2.90 10.67
CA ALA A 211 -8.14 -3.76 11.86
C ALA A 211 -6.96 -3.50 12.82
N GLY A 212 -5.76 -3.22 12.31
CA GLY A 212 -4.59 -3.00 13.17
C GLY A 212 -3.53 -2.05 12.61
N CYS A 213 -3.18 -1.02 13.37
CA CYS A 213 -1.99 -0.20 13.14
C CYS A 213 -1.03 -0.27 14.33
N GLY A 214 0.17 -0.79 14.09
CA GLY A 214 1.26 -0.83 15.04
C GLY A 214 1.77 0.58 15.34
N TRP A 215 2.54 1.16 14.42
CA TRP A 215 3.15 2.48 14.60
C TRP A 215 2.83 3.43 13.46
N ALA A 216 2.29 4.60 13.80
CA ALA A 216 2.03 5.68 12.87
C ALA A 216 2.75 6.95 13.29
N THR A 217 3.47 7.58 12.36
CA THR A 217 4.21 8.82 12.63
C THR A 217 4.09 9.82 11.49
N ARG A 218 3.83 11.10 11.80
CA ARG A 218 3.75 12.19 10.81
C ARG A 218 2.68 11.91 9.74
N LEU A 219 1.42 11.76 10.17
CA LEU A 219 0.30 11.67 9.24
C LEU A 219 -0.43 13.00 9.18
N ALA A 220 -0.88 13.39 7.98
CA ALA A 220 -1.63 14.62 7.76
C ALA A 220 -2.79 14.39 6.79
N ASN A 221 -3.88 15.14 6.94
CA ASN A 221 -5.05 15.09 6.06
C ASN A 221 -5.59 13.65 5.88
N MET A 222 -5.79 12.97 7.01
CA MET A 222 -6.27 11.59 7.00
C MET A 222 -7.78 11.58 7.17
N ARG A 223 -8.47 10.73 6.41
CA ARG A 223 -9.86 10.37 6.67
C ARG A 223 -9.95 8.86 6.85
N MET A 224 -10.44 8.40 7.98
CA MET A 224 -10.72 6.98 8.20
C MET A 224 -12.14 6.85 8.73
N ASP A 225 -12.82 5.76 8.45
CA ASP A 225 -14.15 5.55 9.02
C ASP A 225 -14.00 4.74 10.32
N GLU A 226 -13.30 3.60 10.29
CA GLU A 226 -13.06 2.75 11.47
C GLU A 226 -11.59 2.32 11.65
N ILE A 227 -11.13 2.29 12.92
CA ILE A 227 -9.91 1.57 13.31
C ILE A 227 -10.11 0.77 14.61
N THR A 228 -9.91 -0.54 14.53
CA THR A 228 -10.10 -1.42 15.69
C THR A 228 -8.96 -1.25 16.70
N VAL A 229 -7.71 -1.39 16.25
CA VAL A 229 -6.54 -1.29 17.14
C VAL A 229 -5.50 -0.34 16.58
N TRP A 230 -5.22 0.71 17.34
CA TRP A 230 -4.08 1.58 17.11
C TRP A 230 -3.12 1.51 18.28
N SER A 231 -1.97 0.87 18.10
CA SER A 231 -0.97 0.78 19.16
C SER A 231 -0.37 2.15 19.44
N TRP A 232 0.51 2.70 18.58
CA TRP A 232 1.17 4.00 18.80
C TRP A 232 0.95 4.99 17.64
N ALA A 233 0.51 6.19 17.98
CA ALA A 233 0.29 7.33 17.10
C ALA A 233 1.11 8.54 17.55
N THR A 234 1.92 9.12 16.66
CA THR A 234 2.73 10.30 16.96
C THR A 234 2.68 11.34 15.85
N ARG A 235 2.46 12.62 16.20
CA ARG A 235 2.45 13.75 15.25
C ARG A 235 1.42 13.55 14.14
N LEU A 236 0.15 13.47 14.52
CA LEU A 236 -0.95 13.49 13.56
C LEU A 236 -1.57 14.88 13.49
N ALA A 237 -1.94 15.32 12.29
CA ALA A 237 -2.62 16.58 12.08
C ALA A 237 -3.78 16.40 11.09
N ASP A 238 -4.86 17.14 11.30
CA ASP A 238 -5.97 17.25 10.35
C ASP A 238 -6.54 15.87 9.97
N VAL A 239 -6.88 15.10 11.01
CA VAL A 239 -7.43 13.75 10.85
C VAL A 239 -8.89 13.74 11.24
N ARG A 240 -9.69 13.11 10.40
CA ARG A 240 -11.07 12.77 10.71
C ARG A 240 -11.20 11.25 10.84
N MET A 241 -11.69 10.78 11.98
CA MET A 241 -12.18 9.41 12.10
C MET A 241 -13.60 9.38 12.63
N ASP A 242 -14.35 8.34 12.30
CA ASP A 242 -15.66 8.12 12.88
C ASP A 242 -15.50 7.26 14.16
N GLU A 243 -14.80 6.12 14.12
CA GLU A 243 -14.61 5.25 15.28
C GLU A 243 -13.18 4.76 15.53
N ILE A 244 -12.79 4.72 16.82
CA ILE A 244 -11.60 4.00 17.31
C ILE A 244 -11.98 3.08 18.48
N THR A 245 -11.76 1.77 18.34
CA THR A 245 -12.04 0.84 19.45
C THR A 245 -10.96 0.90 20.54
N VAL A 246 -9.68 0.75 20.15
CA VAL A 246 -8.56 0.73 21.11
C VAL A 246 -7.41 1.59 20.61
N CYS A 247 -7.07 2.63 21.37
CA CYS A 247 -5.88 3.44 21.18
C CYS A 247 -4.89 3.21 22.33
N GLY A 248 -3.72 2.63 22.06
CA GLY A 248 -2.67 2.40 23.05
C GLY A 248 -2.01 3.69 23.52
N ARG A 249 -1.30 4.38 22.62
CA ARG A 249 -0.58 5.64 22.92
C ARG A 249 -0.72 6.66 21.79
N ALA A 250 -1.21 7.84 22.14
CA ALA A 250 -1.29 9.01 21.28
C ALA A 250 -0.38 10.13 21.79
N THR A 251 0.44 10.73 20.91
CA THR A 251 1.33 11.84 21.25
C THR A 251 1.35 12.90 20.16
N ASP A 252 1.25 14.18 20.53
CA ASP A 252 1.31 15.33 19.61
C ASP A 252 0.23 15.23 18.51
N LEU A 253 -1.05 15.13 18.89
CA LEU A 253 -2.16 15.15 17.93
C LEU A 253 -2.77 16.54 17.86
N ALA A 254 -3.08 17.02 16.65
CA ALA A 254 -3.69 18.32 16.42
C ALA A 254 -4.84 18.26 15.42
N ASN A 255 -5.87 19.07 15.62
CA ASN A 255 -6.98 19.24 14.67
C ASN A 255 -7.67 17.92 14.31
N MET A 256 -7.90 17.06 15.30
CA MET A 256 -8.59 15.80 15.08
C MET A 256 -10.09 15.99 15.29
N ARG A 257 -10.89 15.34 14.44
CA ARG A 257 -12.31 15.12 14.68
C ARG A 257 -12.56 13.62 14.76
N LEU A 258 -13.09 13.16 15.89
CA LEU A 258 -13.39 11.75 16.16
C LEU A 258 -14.85 11.64 16.58
N ASP A 259 -15.65 10.73 16.08
CA ASP A 259 -17.02 10.62 16.57
C ASP A 259 -17.03 9.76 17.85
N ALA A 260 -16.34 8.61 17.89
CA ALA A 260 -16.25 7.76 19.08
C ALA A 260 -14.84 7.19 19.37
N ILE A 261 -14.48 7.10 20.65
CA ILE A 261 -13.37 6.26 21.13
C ILE A 261 -13.84 5.35 22.27
N THR A 262 -13.73 4.03 22.10
CA THR A 262 -14.07 3.09 23.18
C THR A 262 -13.01 3.09 24.28
N SER A 263 -11.72 2.97 23.94
CA SER A 263 -10.65 2.98 24.95
C SER A 263 -9.38 3.67 24.49
N CYS A 264 -8.84 4.54 25.35
CA CYS A 264 -7.54 5.16 25.16
C CYS A 264 -6.64 4.96 26.39
N GLY A 265 -5.49 4.32 26.18
CA GLY A 265 -4.50 4.08 27.21
C GLY A 265 -3.78 5.37 27.63
N ARG A 266 -2.95 5.92 26.74
CA ARG A 266 -2.08 7.07 27.07
C ARG A 266 -2.14 8.18 26.01
N ALA A 267 -2.59 9.36 26.39
CA ALA A 267 -2.59 10.55 25.53
C ALA A 267 -1.68 11.66 26.06
N THR A 268 -0.87 12.24 25.19
CA THR A 268 0.05 13.34 25.53
C THR A 268 -0.01 14.44 24.47
N ARG A 269 -0.16 15.71 24.89
CA ARG A 269 -0.12 16.88 23.99
C ARG A 269 -1.16 16.78 22.86
N LEU A 270 -2.43 16.76 23.24
CA LEU A 270 -3.53 16.84 22.28
C LEU A 270 -4.02 18.28 22.19
N ALA A 271 -4.26 18.75 20.97
CA ALA A 271 -4.71 20.11 20.71
C ALA A 271 -5.85 20.14 19.70
N SER A 272 -6.85 20.99 19.95
CA SER A 272 -7.94 21.26 18.99
C SER A 272 -8.69 19.99 18.57
N MET A 273 -8.95 19.10 19.54
CA MET A 273 -9.71 17.88 19.29
C MET A 273 -11.21 18.15 19.47
N ARG A 274 -12.02 17.60 18.57
CA ARG A 274 -13.46 17.46 18.76
C ARG A 274 -13.78 15.97 18.85
N MET A 275 -14.44 15.56 19.93
CA MET A 275 -14.99 14.21 20.03
C MET A 275 -16.44 14.23 20.49
N ASP A 276 -17.25 13.33 19.96
CA ASP A 276 -18.65 13.23 20.37
C ASP A 276 -18.75 12.27 21.58
N GLU A 277 -18.12 11.09 21.54
CA GLU A 277 -18.11 10.12 22.65
C GLU A 277 -16.72 9.57 22.99
N ILE A 278 -16.42 9.42 24.29
CA ILE A 278 -15.30 8.63 24.77
C ILE A 278 -15.64 7.79 26.01
N THR A 279 -15.48 6.47 25.90
CA THR A 279 -15.90 5.56 26.96
C THR A 279 -14.85 5.42 28.06
N VAL A 280 -13.60 5.12 27.72
CA VAL A 280 -12.53 4.91 28.71
C VAL A 280 -11.26 5.68 28.36
N TRP A 281 -10.76 6.46 29.31
CA TRP A 281 -9.47 7.11 29.21
C TRP A 281 -8.60 6.89 30.45
N SER A 282 -7.49 6.17 30.30
CA SER A 282 -6.64 5.84 31.46
C SER A 282 -5.72 6.99 31.88
N TRP A 283 -4.98 7.59 30.94
CA TRP A 283 -4.01 8.65 31.27
C TRP A 283 -3.93 9.73 30.19
N ALA A 284 -4.10 10.99 30.58
CA ALA A 284 -3.96 12.14 29.70
C ALA A 284 -3.07 13.24 30.28
N THR A 285 -2.19 13.85 29.48
CA THR A 285 -1.41 15.04 29.87
C THR A 285 -1.33 16.07 28.76
N GLY A 286 -1.55 17.35 29.10
CA GLY A 286 -1.34 18.45 28.17
C GLY A 286 -2.43 18.51 27.11
N LEU A 287 -3.70 18.48 27.53
CA LEU A 287 -4.84 18.64 26.63
C LEU A 287 -5.17 20.12 26.50
N SER A 288 -5.39 20.59 25.27
CA SER A 288 -5.73 21.98 24.99
C SER A 288 -6.82 22.09 23.92
N ASN A 289 -7.75 23.03 24.10
CA ASN A 289 -8.82 23.30 23.12
C ASN A 289 -9.64 22.04 22.76
N MET A 290 -10.01 21.26 23.76
CA MET A 290 -10.83 20.06 23.59
C MET A 290 -12.32 20.40 23.63
N ARG A 291 -13.11 19.79 22.74
CA ARG A 291 -14.57 19.72 22.84
C ARG A 291 -14.98 18.26 22.89
N LEU A 292 -15.66 17.86 23.96
CA LEU A 292 -16.17 16.51 24.19
C LEU A 292 -17.66 16.60 24.49
N ASP A 293 -18.50 15.82 23.81
CA ASP A 293 -19.94 15.83 24.09
C ASP A 293 -20.29 14.87 25.24
N GLU A 294 -19.76 13.64 25.25
CA GLU A 294 -19.92 12.67 26.34
C GLU A 294 -18.62 11.97 26.74
N ILE A 295 -18.44 11.76 28.05
CA ILE A 295 -17.34 10.94 28.60
C ILE A 295 -17.84 10.07 29.76
N THR A 296 -17.43 8.79 29.74
CA THR A 296 -17.98 7.76 30.65
C THR A 296 -17.01 7.37 31.78
N VAL A 297 -15.72 7.19 31.49
CA VAL A 297 -14.72 6.78 32.50
C VAL A 297 -13.39 7.47 32.22
N TRP A 298 -12.85 8.13 33.25
CA TRP A 298 -11.58 8.83 33.14
C TRP A 298 -10.73 8.63 34.39
N SER A 299 -9.60 7.92 34.27
CA SER A 299 -8.80 7.56 35.46
C SER A 299 -7.88 8.70 35.91
N TRP A 300 -7.10 9.33 35.02
CA TRP A 300 -6.13 10.36 35.39
C TRP A 300 -5.86 11.40 34.28
N ALA A 301 -5.82 12.69 34.66
CA ALA A 301 -5.50 13.77 33.75
C ALA A 301 -4.74 14.92 34.42
N THR A 302 -3.77 15.52 33.70
CA THR A 302 -3.08 16.75 34.15
C THR A 302 -2.84 17.75 33.02
N ARG A 303 -2.62 19.02 33.39
CA ARG A 303 -2.35 20.14 32.45
C ARG A 303 -3.44 20.28 31.38
N LEU A 304 -4.66 20.53 31.84
CA LEU A 304 -5.83 20.76 30.99
C LEU A 304 -6.03 22.26 30.76
N ALA A 305 -6.26 22.66 29.52
CA ALA A 305 -6.55 24.05 29.16
C ALA A 305 -7.71 24.12 28.16
N SER A 306 -8.63 25.07 28.37
CA SER A 306 -9.71 25.37 27.41
C SER A 306 -10.55 24.13 27.01
N MET A 307 -10.95 23.30 27.98
CA MET A 307 -11.81 22.14 27.75
C MET A 307 -13.29 22.52 27.86
N ARG A 308 -14.11 21.98 26.96
CA ARG A 308 -15.59 21.98 27.06
C ARG A 308 -16.09 20.55 27.05
N ILE A 309 -16.90 20.19 28.04
CA ILE A 309 -17.51 18.85 28.19
C ILE A 309 -19.02 19.03 28.32
N GLY A 310 -19.80 18.31 27.51
CA GLY A 310 -21.27 18.35 27.53
C GLY A 310 -21.87 17.57 28.71
N ALA A 311 -21.66 16.25 28.72
CA ALA A 311 -22.20 15.32 29.69
C ALA A 311 -21.10 14.44 30.32
N PHE A 312 -21.29 14.05 31.59
CA PHE A 312 -20.34 13.27 32.37
C PHE A 312 -21.07 12.16 33.14
N ARG A 313 -20.67 10.90 32.94
CA ARG A 313 -21.20 9.74 33.69
C ARG A 313 -20.08 9.12 34.53
N LEU A 314 -20.37 8.65 35.75
CA LEU A 314 -19.35 8.25 36.74
C LEU A 314 -19.61 6.86 37.32
N PRO A 315 -18.55 6.04 37.44
CA PRO A 315 -18.46 5.12 38.58
C PRO A 315 -17.39 5.51 39.61
N SER A 316 -16.23 6.09 39.25
CA SER A 316 -15.15 6.44 40.21
C SER A 316 -14.01 7.24 39.53
N ILE A 317 -13.68 8.46 39.98
CA ILE A 317 -12.59 9.28 39.41
C ILE A 317 -11.78 10.02 40.49
N ILE A 318 -10.45 10.12 40.32
CA ILE A 318 -9.55 11.01 41.07
C ILE A 318 -9.04 12.12 40.12
N ILE A 319 -9.60 13.33 40.18
CA ILE A 319 -9.17 14.49 39.39
C ILE A 319 -8.17 15.34 40.20
N LEU A 320 -6.91 15.42 39.77
CA LEU A 320 -5.94 16.41 40.28
C LEU A 320 -5.90 17.64 39.37
N LEU A 321 -6.74 18.63 39.68
CA LEU A 321 -6.80 19.90 38.94
C LEU A 321 -5.62 20.82 39.29
N SER A 322 -4.71 21.06 38.35
CA SER A 322 -3.79 22.21 38.44
C SER A 322 -4.51 23.47 37.91
N LYS A 323 -4.68 24.48 38.78
CA LYS A 323 -5.28 25.83 38.56
C LYS A 323 -5.57 26.17 37.08
N GLY A 324 -6.84 26.19 36.67
CA GLY A 324 -7.23 26.71 35.35
C GLY A 324 -8.63 26.38 34.80
N THR A 325 -9.42 25.47 35.39
CA THR A 325 -10.72 25.08 34.83
C THR A 325 -11.87 25.24 35.83
N GLU A 326 -12.53 26.40 35.82
CA GLU A 326 -13.67 26.67 36.71
C GLU A 326 -14.91 25.81 36.39
N GLN A 327 -15.14 25.42 35.13
CA GLN A 327 -16.29 24.59 34.75
C GLN A 327 -16.25 23.17 35.35
N VAL A 328 -15.07 22.54 35.43
CA VAL A 328 -14.93 21.19 36.03
C VAL A 328 -15.11 21.25 37.55
N ARG A 329 -14.68 22.34 38.20
CA ARG A 329 -14.97 22.56 39.63
C ARG A 329 -16.46 22.73 39.88
N ALA A 330 -17.17 23.45 39.02
CA ALA A 330 -18.62 23.65 39.13
C ALA A 330 -19.40 22.33 38.96
N LEU A 331 -19.00 21.46 38.03
CA LEU A 331 -19.61 20.15 37.83
C LEU A 331 -19.34 19.19 39.01
N LEU A 332 -18.13 19.17 39.56
CA LEU A 332 -17.80 18.39 40.76
C LEU A 332 -18.55 18.89 42.00
N ALA A 333 -18.76 20.20 42.13
CA ALA A 333 -19.52 20.79 43.25
C ALA A 333 -21.00 20.41 43.23
N ASN A 334 -21.59 20.16 42.06
CA ASN A 334 -23.00 19.78 41.92
C ASN A 334 -23.26 18.27 42.00
N GLY A 335 -22.22 17.43 42.05
CA GLY A 335 -22.33 15.97 42.10
C GLY A 335 -22.19 15.33 43.49
N VAL A 336 -21.84 16.11 44.53
CA VAL A 336 -21.75 15.61 45.91
C VAL A 336 -23.12 15.80 46.59
N SER A 337 -24.00 14.82 46.42
CA SER A 337 -25.12 14.66 47.35
C SER A 337 -24.57 14.16 48.69
N ASN A 338 -24.84 14.89 49.77
CA ASN A 338 -24.49 14.47 51.13
C ASN A 338 -25.11 13.10 51.43
N PRO A 339 -24.39 12.17 52.10
CA PRO A 339 -25.02 10.98 52.64
C PRO A 339 -26.03 11.38 53.73
N PRO A 340 -27.17 10.67 53.86
CA PRO A 340 -28.12 10.94 54.92
C PRO A 340 -27.47 10.69 56.29
N GLN A 341 -27.57 11.66 57.19
CA GLN A 341 -27.28 11.46 58.60
C GLN A 341 -28.46 10.74 59.24
N GLU A 342 -28.27 9.48 59.58
CA GLU A 342 -28.99 8.78 60.66
C GLU A 342 -27.98 7.99 61.50
#